data_AF-A0A2E1QNW4-F1
#
_entry.id   AF-A0A2E1QNW4-F1
#
_cell.length_a   1.000
_cell.length_b   1.000
_cell.length_c   1.000
_cell.angle_alpha   90.00
_cell.angle_beta   90.00
_cell.angle_gamma   90.00
#
_symmetry.space_group_name_H-M   'P 1'
#
loop_
_entity.id
_entity.type
_entity.pdbx_description
1 polymer ?
#
loop_
_entity_poly.entity_id
_entity_poly.type
_entity_poly.pdbx_seq_one_letter_code
_entity_poly.pdbx_strand_id
1 'polypeptide(L)'
;MVNDITTIDTNNYAQMAKAMGIAGETGSSDVSRANPLPRMRLHHNNIMGMKKIGDETVETVVVKAGSYKLERPDLPVVYAPTVEIRPFVQRFMYKRFVKNVSAKKGEPMGVYHKTLMADNLNNDLKDNQGNFNCGKPSGYIKDFKALPVATQEVIKQIKRVRVIFGTIDMPNAKDEQGNKVSLEDNTPFIWEIDNRDAFKTMGEPFNKFSQTKRLPVQHYITLTSEERKIPSGTSFYLPNYSLDLQKTIQVTDEDQNTFINFMAWIDNYNSYIFNEWEMKTKEPVSKEDKDIVDDFIDVEVDEEVA
;
A
#
# COMPACT_ATOMS: atom_id res chain seq x y z
N MET A 1 -31.76 -15.84 -36.69
CA MET A 1 -31.93 -15.10 -35.42
C MET A 1 -30.78 -15.52 -34.52
N VAL A 2 -29.84 -14.63 -34.34
CA VAL A 2 -28.61 -14.83 -33.57
C VAL A 2 -28.95 -14.48 -32.13
N ASN A 3 -28.80 -15.45 -31.22
CA ASN A 3 -28.91 -15.22 -29.79
C ASN A 3 -27.56 -14.65 -29.33
N ASP A 4 -27.55 -13.37 -28.97
CA ASP A 4 -26.43 -12.70 -28.33
C ASP A 4 -26.21 -13.28 -26.91
N ILE A 5 -25.30 -14.24 -26.83
CA ILE A 5 -24.56 -14.59 -25.61
C ILE A 5 -23.08 -14.53 -25.98
N THR A 6 -22.53 -13.33 -26.17
CA THR A 6 -21.08 -13.14 -26.38
C THR A 6 -20.63 -11.73 -26.00
N THR A 7 -20.88 -11.34 -24.76
CA THR A 7 -20.05 -10.31 -24.13
C THR A 7 -19.72 -10.75 -22.71
N ILE A 8 -18.59 -11.43 -22.60
CA ILE A 8 -17.94 -11.70 -21.32
C ILE A 8 -17.40 -10.34 -20.85
N ASP A 9 -18.05 -9.75 -19.84
CA ASP A 9 -17.52 -8.57 -19.17
C ASP A 9 -16.43 -9.03 -18.17
N THR A 10 -15.17 -8.93 -18.58
CA THR A 10 -14.00 -9.27 -17.76
C THR A 10 -13.64 -8.16 -16.76
N ASN A 11 -14.37 -7.04 -16.71
CA ASN A 11 -14.03 -5.89 -15.85
C ASN A 11 -14.44 -6.09 -14.39
N ASN A 12 -15.08 -7.21 -14.04
CA ASN A 12 -15.43 -7.52 -12.65
C ASN A 12 -15.28 -9.01 -12.31
N TYR A 13 -14.02 -9.46 -12.20
CA TYR A 13 -13.66 -10.82 -11.80
C TYR A 13 -14.35 -11.28 -10.51
N ALA A 14 -14.57 -10.38 -9.54
CA ALA A 14 -15.25 -10.71 -8.28
C ALA A 14 -16.74 -11.04 -8.46
N GLN A 15 -17.42 -10.39 -9.43
CA GLN A 15 -18.81 -10.69 -9.77
C GLN A 15 -18.92 -11.96 -10.62
N MET A 16 -17.97 -12.22 -11.52
CA MET A 16 -17.90 -13.46 -12.30
C MET A 16 -17.55 -14.69 -11.45
N ALA A 17 -16.61 -14.58 -10.50
CA ALA A 17 -16.27 -15.66 -9.57
C ALA A 17 -17.45 -16.04 -8.65
N LYS A 18 -18.28 -15.06 -8.28
CA LYS A 18 -19.53 -15.25 -7.54
C LYS A 18 -20.64 -15.85 -8.42
N ALA A 19 -20.73 -15.45 -9.69
CA ALA A 19 -21.69 -15.98 -10.65
C ALA A 19 -21.35 -17.40 -11.15
N MET A 20 -20.08 -17.80 -11.09
CA MET A 20 -19.59 -19.13 -11.49
C MET A 20 -19.54 -20.15 -10.32
N GLY A 21 -19.96 -19.77 -9.11
CA GLY A 21 -20.13 -20.72 -7.99
C GLY A 21 -18.84 -21.22 -7.34
N ILE A 22 -17.70 -20.53 -7.49
CA ILE A 22 -16.39 -20.97 -6.98
C ILE A 22 -16.07 -20.38 -5.59
N ALA A 23 -16.86 -19.42 -5.11
CA ALA A 23 -16.68 -18.79 -3.81
C ALA A 23 -17.38 -19.57 -2.69
N GLY A 24 -16.92 -20.79 -2.44
CA GLY A 24 -17.33 -21.61 -1.31
C GLY A 24 -16.27 -22.67 -1.06
N GLU A 25 -15.74 -22.70 0.17
CA GLU A 25 -14.73 -23.63 0.69
C GLU A 25 -13.26 -23.24 0.43
N THR A 26 -12.69 -22.46 1.36
CA THR A 26 -11.52 -22.85 2.17
C THR A 26 -11.11 -21.70 3.07
N GLY A 27 -10.89 -22.03 4.34
CA GLY A 27 -10.52 -21.08 5.37
C GLY A 27 -9.12 -20.49 5.17
N SER A 28 -8.93 -19.33 5.79
CA SER A 28 -7.65 -18.80 6.30
C SER A 28 -6.44 -18.84 5.36
N SER A 29 -5.98 -17.63 4.98
CA SER A 29 -4.82 -17.27 4.13
C SER A 29 -5.11 -17.20 2.61
N ASP A 30 -4.56 -16.16 1.95
CA ASP A 30 -4.58 -15.93 0.50
C ASP A 30 -5.76 -15.20 -0.20
N VAL A 31 -6.28 -14.14 0.40
CA VAL A 31 -7.04 -13.09 -0.34
C VAL A 31 -6.10 -12.11 -1.08
N SER A 32 -4.91 -12.56 -1.52
CA SER A 32 -3.86 -11.68 -2.08
C SER A 32 -3.69 -11.75 -3.61
N ARG A 33 -4.50 -12.50 -4.35
CA ARG A 33 -4.31 -12.69 -5.81
C ARG A 33 -5.01 -11.68 -6.72
N ALA A 34 -4.97 -10.39 -6.36
CA ALA A 34 -4.90 -9.36 -7.39
C ALA A 34 -3.41 -9.14 -7.66
N ASN A 35 -2.96 -9.26 -8.92
CA ASN A 35 -1.56 -9.16 -9.30
C ASN A 35 -0.88 -8.00 -8.54
N PRO A 36 0.10 -8.24 -7.64
CA PRO A 36 0.47 -7.23 -6.64
C PRO A 36 1.09 -6.00 -7.31
N LEU A 37 0.44 -4.85 -7.23
CA LEU A 37 0.98 -3.62 -7.82
C LEU A 37 2.46 -3.39 -7.43
N PRO A 38 3.39 -3.15 -8.38
CA PRO A 38 4.81 -3.01 -8.10
C PRO A 38 5.11 -1.96 -7.02
N ARG A 39 5.98 -2.32 -6.08
CA ARG A 39 6.22 -1.52 -4.87
C ARG A 39 7.54 -0.78 -4.96
N MET A 40 7.44 0.54 -5.01
CA MET A 40 8.59 1.43 -5.01
C MET A 40 8.98 1.79 -3.57
N ARG A 41 10.30 1.79 -3.29
CA ARG A 41 10.90 2.25 -2.03
C ARG A 41 12.27 2.87 -2.26
N LEU A 42 12.76 3.60 -1.27
CA LEU A 42 14.17 4.00 -1.23
C LEU A 42 14.98 2.88 -0.56
N HIS A 43 16.08 2.46 -1.19
CA HIS A 43 16.99 1.46 -0.65
C HIS A 43 18.07 2.13 0.17
N HIS A 44 18.28 1.72 1.43
CA HIS A 44 19.17 2.41 2.35
C HIS A 44 20.56 1.76 2.52
N ASN A 45 20.78 0.60 1.92
CA ASN A 45 22.02 -0.17 2.06
C ASN A 45 22.74 -0.33 0.72
N ASN A 46 24.04 -0.58 0.74
CA ASN A 46 24.75 -0.98 -0.48
C ASN A 46 24.46 -2.46 -0.76
N ILE A 47 24.36 -2.82 -2.04
CA ILE A 47 24.38 -4.20 -2.49
C ILE A 47 25.78 -4.48 -3.05
N MET A 48 26.44 -5.47 -2.46
CA MET A 48 27.75 -5.94 -2.89
C MET A 48 27.57 -7.02 -3.96
N GLY A 49 28.45 -7.04 -4.95
CA GLY A 49 28.47 -8.04 -6.00
C GLY A 49 29.89 -8.25 -6.50
N MET A 50 30.14 -9.43 -7.05
CA MET A 50 31.44 -9.78 -7.62
C MET A 50 31.56 -9.19 -9.03
N LYS A 51 32.64 -8.45 -9.29
CA LYS A 51 32.93 -7.91 -10.62
C LYS A 51 34.34 -8.32 -11.05
N LYS A 52 34.46 -8.82 -12.28
CA LYS A 52 35.76 -9.15 -12.87
C LYS A 52 36.45 -7.86 -13.33
N ILE A 53 37.61 -7.54 -12.75
CA ILE A 53 38.45 -6.41 -13.13
C ILE A 53 39.80 -6.99 -13.55
N GLY A 54 40.02 -7.11 -14.86
CA GLY A 54 41.16 -7.88 -15.38
C GLY A 54 40.96 -9.39 -15.20
N ASP A 55 41.92 -10.09 -14.62
CA ASP A 55 41.84 -11.52 -14.31
C ASP A 55 41.34 -11.82 -12.89
N GLU A 56 41.22 -10.81 -12.03
CA GLU A 56 40.76 -10.96 -10.64
C GLU A 56 39.27 -10.64 -10.48
N THR A 57 38.62 -11.40 -9.60
CA THR A 57 37.23 -11.17 -9.21
C THR A 57 37.24 -10.42 -7.88
N VAL A 58 36.74 -9.17 -7.90
CA VAL A 58 36.74 -8.28 -6.72
C VAL A 58 35.30 -8.03 -6.29
N GLU A 59 35.05 -8.14 -4.99
CA GLU A 59 33.78 -7.75 -4.39
C GLU A 59 33.65 -6.21 -4.40
N THR A 60 32.61 -5.69 -5.03
CA THR A 60 32.40 -4.25 -5.18
C THR A 60 30.93 -3.88 -5.01
N VAL A 61 30.64 -2.60 -4.79
CA VAL A 61 29.26 -2.10 -4.70
C VAL A 61 28.64 -2.08 -6.10
N VAL A 62 27.65 -2.94 -6.33
CA VAL A 62 26.91 -3.01 -7.61
C VAL A 62 25.67 -2.11 -7.62
N VAL A 63 25.03 -1.93 -6.46
CA VAL A 63 23.95 -0.96 -6.23
C VAL A 63 24.29 -0.12 -5.00
N LYS A 64 24.31 1.20 -5.16
CA LYS A 64 24.57 2.13 -4.06
C LYS A 64 23.33 2.32 -3.19
N ALA A 65 23.55 2.48 -1.90
CA ALA A 65 22.57 3.02 -0.98
C ALA A 65 22.05 4.38 -1.49
N GLY A 66 20.77 4.65 -1.25
CA GLY A 66 20.06 5.78 -1.82
C GLY A 66 19.45 5.50 -3.20
N SER A 67 19.67 4.33 -3.80
CA SER A 67 18.95 3.95 -5.03
C SER A 67 17.47 3.69 -4.73
N TYR A 68 16.59 4.05 -5.66
CA TYR A 68 15.21 3.60 -5.65
C TYR A 68 15.14 2.13 -6.04
N LYS A 69 14.31 1.37 -5.32
CA LYS A 69 14.01 -0.04 -5.50
C LYS A 69 12.58 -0.18 -5.99
N LEU A 70 12.35 -0.97 -7.03
CA LEU A 70 11.02 -1.39 -7.45
C LEU A 70 10.93 -2.92 -7.35
N GLU A 71 10.09 -3.37 -6.42
CA GLU A 71 9.74 -4.78 -6.25
C GLU A 71 8.54 -5.07 -7.15
N ARG A 72 8.75 -5.93 -8.16
CA ARG A 72 7.71 -6.36 -9.09
C ARG A 72 7.32 -7.80 -8.77
N PRO A 73 6.04 -8.18 -8.78
CA PRO A 73 5.64 -9.58 -8.58
C PRO A 73 6.30 -10.46 -9.61
N ASP A 74 6.81 -11.60 -9.17
CA ASP A 74 7.33 -12.68 -10.02
C ASP A 74 8.43 -12.24 -11.01
N LEU A 75 9.01 -11.06 -10.81
CA LEU A 75 10.02 -10.45 -11.65
C LEU A 75 11.21 -10.00 -10.80
N PRO A 76 12.42 -9.92 -11.38
CA PRO A 76 13.58 -9.40 -10.69
C PRO A 76 13.34 -8.00 -10.16
N VAL A 77 13.81 -7.76 -8.94
CA VAL A 77 13.84 -6.44 -8.31
C VAL A 77 14.79 -5.55 -9.11
N VAL A 78 14.37 -4.32 -9.37
CA VAL A 78 15.17 -3.34 -10.10
C VAL A 78 15.52 -2.14 -9.23
N TYR A 79 16.70 -1.59 -9.47
CA TYR A 79 17.28 -0.49 -8.73
C TYR A 79 17.76 0.61 -9.67
N ALA A 80 17.49 1.87 -9.35
CA ALA A 80 18.01 3.01 -10.09
C ALA A 80 18.32 4.19 -9.15
N PRO A 81 19.43 4.93 -9.36
CA PRO A 81 19.79 6.08 -8.53
C PRO A 81 18.83 7.27 -8.72
N THR A 82 18.25 7.37 -9.92
CA THR A 82 17.28 8.40 -10.31
C THR A 82 16.08 7.70 -10.92
N VAL A 83 14.88 8.18 -10.62
CA VAL A 83 13.64 7.71 -11.25
C VAL A 83 12.79 8.89 -11.68
N GLU A 84 11.90 8.68 -12.63
CA GLU A 84 10.88 9.63 -13.03
C GLU A 84 9.51 9.03 -12.77
N ILE A 85 8.67 9.71 -12.00
CA ILE A 85 7.31 9.25 -11.71
C ILE A 85 6.28 10.18 -12.32
N ARG A 86 5.17 9.62 -12.81
CA ARG A 86 3.96 10.34 -13.19
C ARG A 86 2.86 9.99 -12.20
N PRO A 87 2.54 10.85 -11.22
CA PRO A 87 1.54 10.53 -10.22
C PRO A 87 0.12 10.62 -10.78
N PHE A 88 -0.72 9.63 -10.47
CA PHE A 88 -2.13 9.60 -10.82
C PHE A 88 -3.01 9.87 -9.61
N VAL A 89 -2.69 9.23 -8.47
CA VAL A 89 -3.50 9.30 -7.25
C VAL A 89 -2.60 9.42 -6.03
N GLN A 90 -3.04 10.23 -5.06
CA GLN A 90 -2.52 10.17 -3.70
C GLN A 90 -3.62 9.80 -2.71
N ARG A 91 -3.25 8.99 -1.72
CA ARG A 91 -4.06 8.66 -0.56
C ARG A 91 -3.23 8.75 0.71
N PHE A 92 -3.90 8.73 1.85
CA PHE A 92 -3.30 8.74 3.16
C PHE A 92 -3.90 7.65 4.02
N MET A 93 -3.09 7.08 4.89
CA MET A 93 -3.53 6.14 5.91
C MET A 93 -2.64 6.24 7.15
N TYR A 94 -3.12 5.67 8.26
CA TYR A 94 -2.29 5.40 9.43
C TYR A 94 -1.78 3.96 9.40
N LYS A 95 -0.55 3.76 9.88
CA LYS A 95 0.08 2.45 9.99
C LYS A 95 0.97 2.38 11.21
N ARG A 96 0.91 1.27 11.94
CA ARG A 96 1.91 0.91 12.96
C ARG A 96 2.21 -0.58 12.92
N PHE A 97 3.42 -0.95 13.33
CA PHE A 97 3.81 -2.35 13.49
C PHE A 97 3.68 -2.73 14.96
N VAL A 98 2.95 -3.80 15.24
CA VAL A 98 2.81 -4.36 16.57
C VAL A 98 3.62 -5.64 16.63
N LYS A 99 4.73 -5.57 17.36
CA LYS A 99 5.64 -6.71 17.50
C LYS A 99 4.96 -7.83 18.31
N ASN A 100 5.04 -9.04 17.80
CA ASN A 100 4.74 -10.24 18.57
C ASN A 100 5.98 -10.57 19.42
N VAL A 101 5.90 -10.26 20.71
CA VAL A 101 7.00 -10.47 21.66
C VAL A 101 7.25 -11.95 21.99
N SER A 102 6.30 -12.82 21.65
CA SER A 102 6.33 -14.26 21.94
C SER A 102 6.38 -15.11 20.68
N ALA A 103 6.72 -14.52 19.53
CA ALA A 103 6.81 -15.23 18.25
C ALA A 103 7.80 -16.40 18.34
N LYS A 104 7.32 -17.59 18.01
CA LYS A 104 8.18 -18.78 17.89
C LYS A 104 8.88 -18.79 16.53
N LYS A 105 9.91 -19.62 16.40
CA LYS A 105 10.63 -19.79 15.12
C LYS A 105 9.63 -20.22 14.03
N GLY A 106 9.51 -19.40 12.99
CA GLY A 106 8.58 -19.61 11.87
C GLY A 106 7.25 -18.84 11.97
N GLU A 107 6.96 -18.21 13.11
CA GLU A 107 5.78 -17.35 13.26
C GLU A 107 6.08 -15.90 12.85
N PRO A 108 5.05 -15.13 12.43
CA PRO A 108 5.21 -13.70 12.17
C PRO A 108 5.70 -12.95 13.42
N MET A 109 6.77 -12.16 13.26
CA MET A 109 7.35 -11.32 14.32
C MET A 109 6.45 -10.17 14.76
N GLY A 110 5.29 -10.02 14.15
CA GLY A 110 4.31 -8.99 14.44
C GLY A 110 3.33 -8.78 13.30
N VAL A 111 2.37 -7.90 13.53
CA VAL A 111 1.31 -7.56 12.58
C VAL A 111 1.26 -6.06 12.34
N TYR A 112 0.86 -5.67 11.14
CA TYR A 112 0.60 -4.26 10.86
C TYR A 112 -0.85 -3.91 11.19
N HIS A 113 -1.02 -2.89 12.01
CA HIS A 113 -2.30 -2.22 12.16
C HIS A 113 -2.34 -1.09 11.12
N LYS A 114 -3.37 -1.09 10.27
CA LYS A 114 -3.51 -0.15 9.16
C LYS A 114 -4.95 0.32 9.04
N THR A 115 -5.13 1.57 8.63
CA THR A 115 -6.45 2.11 8.31
C THR A 115 -6.79 1.96 6.84
N LEU A 116 -8.04 2.27 6.52
CA LEU A 116 -8.46 2.64 5.17
C LEU A 116 -7.52 3.72 4.58
N MET A 117 -7.37 3.67 3.26
CA MET A 117 -6.81 4.75 2.46
C MET A 117 -7.88 5.81 2.19
N ALA A 118 -7.59 7.04 2.58
CA ALA A 118 -8.46 8.21 2.41
C ALA A 118 -7.76 9.34 1.64
N ASP A 119 -8.51 10.34 1.23
CA ASP A 119 -8.02 11.56 0.57
C ASP A 119 -7.26 12.49 1.53
N ASN A 120 -7.52 12.39 2.84
CA ASN A 120 -6.85 13.12 3.90
C ASN A 120 -6.86 12.31 5.22
N LEU A 121 -6.24 12.86 6.28
CA LEU A 121 -6.18 12.23 7.61
C LEU A 121 -7.00 12.99 8.67
N ASN A 122 -7.95 13.82 8.23
CA ASN A 122 -8.74 14.70 9.12
C ASN A 122 -9.95 13.98 9.72
N ASN A 123 -10.36 12.86 9.13
CA ASN A 123 -11.46 12.02 9.60
C ASN A 123 -10.94 10.80 10.36
N ASP A 124 -11.81 10.18 11.15
CA ASP A 124 -11.52 8.91 11.78
C ASP A 124 -11.60 7.78 10.76
N LEU A 125 -10.49 7.05 10.62
CA LEU A 125 -10.36 5.98 9.65
C LEU A 125 -10.46 4.63 10.35
N LYS A 126 -11.38 3.78 9.90
CA LYS A 126 -11.47 2.39 10.37
C LYS A 126 -10.15 1.67 10.13
N ASP A 127 -9.74 0.84 11.09
CA ASP A 127 -8.55 0.01 10.99
C ASP A 127 -8.87 -1.49 11.01
N ASN A 128 -7.89 -2.27 10.55
CA ASN A 128 -7.99 -3.72 10.50
C ASN A 128 -7.99 -4.41 11.87
N GLN A 129 -8.14 -3.70 12.98
CA GLN A 129 -8.24 -4.25 14.33
C GLN A 129 -9.59 -3.95 14.99
N GLY A 130 -10.59 -3.55 14.21
CA GLY A 130 -11.90 -3.16 14.73
C GLY A 130 -11.90 -1.81 15.44
N ASN A 131 -10.80 -1.04 15.35
CA ASN A 131 -10.66 0.27 15.98
C ASN A 131 -10.61 1.38 14.92
N PHE A 132 -10.31 2.60 15.37
CA PHE A 132 -10.07 3.76 14.52
C PHE A 132 -8.63 4.26 14.64
N ASN A 133 -8.10 4.77 13.54
CA ASN A 133 -6.80 5.44 13.45
C ASN A 133 -5.62 4.65 14.06
N CYS A 134 -5.68 3.31 14.04
CA CYS A 134 -4.70 2.44 14.68
C CYS A 134 -4.55 2.66 16.20
N GLY A 135 -5.59 3.18 16.86
CA GLY A 135 -5.60 3.53 18.28
C GLY A 135 -5.21 4.99 18.59
N LYS A 136 -5.02 5.84 17.58
CA LYS A 136 -4.84 7.28 17.80
C LYS A 136 -6.20 7.89 18.21
N PRO A 137 -6.28 8.64 19.33
CA PRO A 137 -7.49 9.39 19.69
C PRO A 137 -7.92 10.37 18.59
N SER A 138 -9.24 10.46 18.41
CA SER A 138 -9.89 11.40 17.48
C SER A 138 -9.66 12.85 17.91
N GLY A 139 -9.73 13.78 16.95
CA GLY A 139 -9.61 15.21 17.20
C GLY A 139 -8.20 15.73 17.48
N TYR A 140 -8.15 17.00 17.87
CA TYR A 140 -6.91 17.74 18.14
C TYR A 140 -6.39 17.46 19.55
N ILE A 141 -5.14 16.99 19.64
CA ILE A 141 -4.45 16.77 20.92
C ILE A 141 -3.73 18.08 21.29
N LYS A 142 -4.33 18.87 22.19
CA LYS A 142 -3.79 20.15 22.65
C LYS A 142 -2.50 19.99 23.45
N ASP A 143 -2.49 19.03 24.38
CA ASP A 143 -1.31 18.70 25.17
C ASP A 143 -1.04 17.19 25.11
N PHE A 144 -0.04 16.82 24.32
CA PHE A 144 0.39 15.42 24.19
C PHE A 144 0.93 14.86 25.50
N LYS A 145 1.56 15.69 26.34
CA LYS A 145 2.17 15.24 27.61
C LYS A 145 1.12 14.95 28.68
N ALA A 146 -0.08 15.53 28.56
CA ALA A 146 -1.20 15.28 29.47
C ALA A 146 -1.89 13.93 29.22
N LEU A 147 -1.63 13.25 28.10
CA LEU A 147 -2.20 11.94 27.81
C LEU A 147 -1.58 10.84 28.70
N PRO A 148 -2.31 9.74 28.96
CA PRO A 148 -1.72 8.57 29.61
C PRO A 148 -0.47 8.07 28.86
N VAL A 149 0.56 7.62 29.59
CA VAL A 149 1.84 7.18 29.00
C VAL A 149 1.65 6.09 27.95
N ALA A 150 0.77 5.12 28.22
CA ALA A 150 0.43 4.07 27.25
C ALA A 150 -0.12 4.64 25.93
N THR A 151 -0.98 5.65 26.00
CA THR A 151 -1.53 6.35 24.83
C THR A 151 -0.44 7.12 24.09
N GLN A 152 0.46 7.78 24.81
CA GLN A 152 1.61 8.47 24.20
C GLN A 152 2.50 7.50 23.42
N GLU A 153 2.83 6.34 23.99
CA GLU A 153 3.64 5.31 23.34
C GLU A 153 2.97 4.76 22.09
N VAL A 154 1.66 4.50 22.13
CA VAL A 154 0.89 4.09 20.94
C VAL A 154 0.96 5.16 19.86
N ILE A 155 0.72 6.43 20.19
CA ILE A 155 0.74 7.53 19.21
C ILE A 155 2.13 7.68 18.57
N LYS A 156 3.22 7.55 19.33
CA LYS A 156 4.60 7.64 18.81
C LYS A 156 4.91 6.54 17.77
N GLN A 157 4.27 5.38 17.87
CA GLN A 157 4.44 4.27 16.95
C GLN A 157 3.58 4.40 15.68
N ILE A 158 2.54 5.25 15.72
CA ILE A 158 1.65 5.47 14.58
C ILE A 158 2.33 6.40 13.58
N LYS A 159 2.57 5.87 12.38
CA LYS A 159 3.06 6.63 11.25
C LYS A 159 1.90 7.10 10.39
N ARG A 160 2.00 8.35 9.92
CA ARG A 160 1.22 8.85 8.80
C ARG A 160 1.89 8.36 7.52
N VAL A 161 1.10 7.74 6.64
CA VAL A 161 1.59 7.22 5.36
C VAL A 161 0.97 8.04 4.24
N ARG A 162 1.79 8.56 3.34
CA ARG A 162 1.35 9.07 2.03
C ARG A 162 1.53 7.94 1.04
N VAL A 163 0.47 7.58 0.35
CA VAL A 163 0.47 6.54 -0.67
C VAL A 163 0.35 7.22 -2.02
N ILE A 164 1.38 7.07 -2.86
CA ILE A 164 1.38 7.60 -4.24
C ILE A 164 1.20 6.42 -5.18
N PHE A 165 0.24 6.56 -6.09
CA PHE A 165 0.02 5.67 -7.23
C PHE A 165 0.36 6.42 -8.51
N GLY A 166 0.99 5.73 -9.45
CA GLY A 166 1.29 6.32 -10.74
C GLY A 166 2.11 5.38 -11.61
N THR A 167 2.77 5.94 -12.60
CA THR A 167 3.70 5.21 -13.47
C THR A 167 5.14 5.67 -13.22
N ILE A 168 6.10 4.78 -13.40
CA ILE A 168 7.52 5.01 -13.14
C ILE A 168 8.37 4.64 -14.34
N ASP A 169 9.35 5.48 -14.63
CA ASP A 169 10.53 5.16 -15.42
C ASP A 169 11.77 5.15 -14.51
N MET A 170 12.66 4.20 -14.75
CA MET A 170 13.87 3.97 -13.98
C MET A 170 15.08 3.96 -14.91
N PRO A 171 15.58 5.15 -15.33
CA PRO A 171 16.72 5.23 -16.22
C PRO A 171 17.96 4.59 -15.58
N ASN A 172 18.66 3.78 -16.37
CA ASN A 172 19.81 2.99 -15.92
C ASN A 172 19.48 1.98 -14.80
N ALA A 173 18.26 1.44 -14.81
CA ALA A 173 17.88 0.37 -13.90
C ALA A 173 18.82 -0.84 -13.99
N LYS A 174 19.07 -1.44 -12.83
CA LYS A 174 19.88 -2.64 -12.66
C LYS A 174 19.23 -3.63 -11.73
N ASP A 175 19.55 -4.91 -11.87
CA ASP A 175 19.22 -5.94 -10.88
C ASP A 175 20.18 -5.92 -9.68
N GLU A 176 20.00 -6.84 -8.75
CA GLU A 176 20.84 -7.00 -7.55
C GLU A 176 22.28 -7.41 -7.86
N GLN A 177 22.52 -7.96 -9.05
CA GLN A 177 23.84 -8.35 -9.54
C GLN A 177 24.53 -7.22 -10.31
N GLY A 178 23.83 -6.11 -10.56
CA GLY A 178 24.32 -4.97 -11.31
C GLY A 178 24.18 -5.09 -12.83
N ASN A 179 23.48 -6.11 -13.33
CA ASN A 179 23.14 -6.22 -14.75
C ASN A 179 22.09 -5.18 -15.10
N LYS A 180 22.17 -4.62 -16.31
CA LYS A 180 21.17 -3.66 -16.79
C LYS A 180 19.82 -4.35 -16.98
N VAL A 181 18.76 -3.70 -16.52
CA VAL A 181 17.38 -4.12 -16.74
C VAL A 181 16.63 -2.96 -17.37
N SER A 182 15.91 -3.23 -18.46
CA SER A 182 14.97 -2.26 -19.01
C SER A 182 13.60 -2.49 -18.38
N LEU A 183 12.92 -1.40 -18.02
CA LEU A 183 11.52 -1.44 -17.64
C LEU A 183 10.67 -1.16 -18.88
N GLU A 184 9.44 -1.63 -18.85
CA GLU A 184 8.42 -1.18 -19.80
C GLU A 184 8.07 0.27 -19.50
N ASP A 185 7.81 1.05 -20.56
CA ASP A 185 7.35 2.41 -20.43
C ASP A 185 6.06 2.44 -19.59
N ASN A 186 5.92 3.47 -18.76
CA ASN A 186 4.75 3.65 -17.90
C ASN A 186 4.45 2.48 -16.93
N THR A 187 5.48 1.76 -16.46
CA THR A 187 5.30 0.70 -15.46
C THR A 187 4.50 1.23 -14.25
N PRO A 188 3.36 0.64 -13.86
CA PRO A 188 2.58 1.12 -12.72
C PRO A 188 3.28 0.82 -11.40
N PHE A 189 3.11 1.70 -10.40
CA PHE A 189 3.70 1.52 -9.08
C PHE A 189 2.83 2.04 -7.94
N ILE A 190 3.15 1.57 -6.73
CA ILE A 190 2.72 2.14 -5.45
C ILE A 190 3.93 2.48 -4.58
N TRP A 191 3.90 3.66 -3.97
CA TRP A 191 4.88 4.06 -2.96
C TRP A 191 4.19 4.46 -1.66
N GLU A 192 4.38 3.63 -0.62
CA GLU A 192 3.94 3.92 0.76
C GLU A 192 5.06 4.66 1.51
N ILE A 193 4.93 5.98 1.66
CA ILE A 193 5.92 6.85 2.31
C ILE A 193 5.54 7.06 3.77
N ASP A 194 6.30 6.44 4.69
CA ASP A 194 6.04 6.48 6.14
C ASP A 194 7.12 7.22 6.97
N ASN A 195 8.25 7.58 6.34
CA ASN A 195 9.26 8.42 6.96
C ASN A 195 8.75 9.86 7.04
N ARG A 196 8.83 10.49 8.22
CA ARG A 196 8.27 11.82 8.49
C ARG A 196 8.77 12.91 7.54
N ASP A 197 10.07 12.90 7.23
CA ASP A 197 10.68 13.96 6.44
C ASP A 197 10.43 13.69 4.96
N ALA A 198 10.55 12.44 4.50
CA ALA A 198 10.14 12.04 3.16
C ALA A 198 8.65 12.33 2.87
N PHE A 199 7.77 12.11 3.86
CA PHE A 199 6.34 12.39 3.76
C PHE A 199 6.06 13.87 3.45
N LYS A 200 6.84 14.77 4.08
CA LYS A 200 6.76 16.21 3.85
C LYS A 200 7.32 16.57 2.48
N THR A 201 8.54 16.12 2.17
CA THR A 201 9.21 16.39 0.89
C THR A 201 8.34 16.00 -0.29
N MET A 202 7.78 14.78 -0.28
CA MET A 202 6.90 14.31 -1.35
C MET A 202 5.49 14.91 -1.33
N GLY A 203 5.12 15.67 -0.29
CA GLY A 203 3.89 16.47 -0.28
C GLY A 203 4.01 17.79 -1.02
N GLU A 204 5.22 18.34 -1.13
CA GLU A 204 5.44 19.64 -1.76
C GLU A 204 5.07 19.68 -3.25
N PRO A 205 5.36 18.66 -4.09
CA PRO A 205 4.89 18.64 -5.48
C PRO A 205 3.37 18.75 -5.59
N PHE A 206 2.62 18.01 -4.76
CA PHE A 206 1.16 18.05 -4.74
C PHE A 206 0.60 19.40 -4.28
N ASN A 207 1.26 20.04 -3.31
CA ASN A 207 0.92 21.40 -2.90
C ASN A 207 1.14 22.40 -4.05
N LYS A 208 2.25 22.29 -4.78
CA LYS A 208 2.54 23.11 -5.97
C LYS A 208 1.49 22.90 -7.05
N PHE A 209 1.11 21.66 -7.35
CA PHE A 209 0.03 21.36 -8.31
C PHE A 209 -1.30 22.01 -7.89
N SER A 210 -1.68 21.91 -6.63
CA SER A 210 -2.89 22.54 -6.10
C SER A 210 -2.86 24.07 -6.22
N GLN A 211 -1.77 24.70 -5.78
CA GLN A 211 -1.60 26.16 -5.85
C GLN A 211 -1.60 26.70 -7.29
N THR A 212 -1.09 25.92 -8.23
CA THR A 212 -1.00 26.29 -9.65
C THR A 212 -2.15 25.74 -10.50
N LYS A 213 -3.14 25.09 -9.88
CA LYS A 213 -4.33 24.50 -10.52
C LYS A 213 -3.98 23.52 -11.66
N ARG A 214 -3.01 22.65 -11.41
CA ARG A 214 -2.55 21.63 -12.36
C ARG A 214 -2.84 20.23 -11.85
N LEU A 215 -3.05 19.29 -12.77
CA LEU A 215 -3.27 17.89 -12.41
C LEU A 215 -1.93 17.16 -12.33
N PRO A 216 -1.68 16.34 -11.27
CA PRO A 216 -0.44 15.58 -11.15
C PRO A 216 -0.15 14.67 -12.35
N VAL A 217 -1.20 14.09 -12.94
CA VAL A 217 -1.11 13.18 -14.10
C VAL A 217 -0.58 13.89 -15.36
N GLN A 218 -0.51 15.22 -15.39
CA GLN A 218 0.02 15.95 -16.54
C GLN A 218 1.53 16.23 -16.42
N HIS A 219 2.18 15.78 -15.36
CA HIS A 219 3.55 16.16 -15.03
C HIS A 219 4.37 14.97 -14.52
N TYR A 220 5.63 14.95 -14.91
CA TYR A 220 6.64 14.08 -14.32
C TYR A 220 7.28 14.73 -13.10
N ILE A 221 7.63 13.91 -12.12
CA ILE A 221 8.46 14.27 -10.97
C ILE A 221 9.73 13.44 -11.06
N THR A 222 10.87 14.11 -11.28
CA THR A 222 12.17 13.45 -11.21
C THR A 222 12.59 13.33 -9.77
N LEU A 223 13.01 12.14 -9.37
CA LEU A 223 13.38 11.81 -8.01
C LEU A 223 14.83 11.35 -7.92
N THR A 224 15.55 11.93 -6.97
CA THR A 224 16.90 11.53 -6.55
C THR A 224 16.88 11.29 -5.04
N SER A 225 18.03 11.02 -4.43
CA SER A 225 18.12 10.84 -2.98
C SER A 225 19.26 11.64 -2.38
N GLU A 226 19.13 11.95 -1.10
CA GLU A 226 20.17 12.57 -0.29
C GLU A 226 20.46 11.70 0.93
N GLU A 227 21.75 11.51 1.21
CA GLU A 227 22.23 10.84 2.40
C GLU A 227 22.04 11.74 3.64
N ARG A 228 21.47 11.17 4.69
CA ARG A 228 21.33 11.79 6.01
C ARG A 228 22.00 10.91 7.05
N LYS A 229 22.86 11.51 7.86
CA LYS A 229 23.56 10.80 8.94
C LYS A 229 22.76 10.89 10.23
N ILE A 230 22.64 9.76 10.91
CA ILE A 230 22.12 9.68 12.28
C ILE A 230 23.31 9.90 13.23
N PRO A 231 23.15 10.51 14.41
CA PRO A 231 24.25 10.67 15.38
C PRO A 231 24.97 9.37 15.75
N SER A 232 24.33 8.21 15.60
CA SER A 232 24.92 6.87 15.79
C SER A 232 25.94 6.47 14.71
N GLY A 233 26.15 7.28 13.67
CA GLY A 233 27.07 7.00 12.56
C GLY A 233 26.47 6.22 11.40
N THR A 234 25.24 5.68 11.55
CA THR A 234 24.51 5.05 10.44
C THR A 234 23.90 6.11 9.52
N SER A 235 23.93 5.88 8.21
CA SER A 235 23.26 6.74 7.24
C SER A 235 21.90 6.17 6.85
N PHE A 236 20.94 7.06 6.60
CA PHE A 236 19.70 6.76 5.90
C PHE A 236 19.55 7.74 4.73
N TYR A 237 18.56 7.51 3.88
CA TYR A 237 18.39 8.33 2.69
C TYR A 237 16.98 8.94 2.69
N LEU A 238 16.88 10.14 2.16
CA LEU A 238 15.61 10.83 1.94
C LEU A 238 15.44 11.11 0.44
N PRO A 239 14.20 11.10 -0.08
CA PRO A 239 13.96 11.49 -1.44
C PRO A 239 14.16 12.99 -1.60
N ASN A 240 14.69 13.39 -2.76
CA ASN A 240 14.63 14.73 -3.29
C ASN A 240 13.82 14.71 -4.58
N TYR A 241 13.16 15.82 -4.89
CA TYR A 241 12.37 15.94 -6.11
C TYR A 241 12.76 17.16 -6.93
N SER A 242 12.60 17.04 -8.24
CA SER A 242 12.55 18.15 -9.18
C SER A 242 11.21 18.09 -9.91
N LEU A 243 10.61 19.25 -10.14
CA LEU A 243 9.31 19.37 -10.80
C LEU A 243 9.38 20.46 -11.87
N ASP A 244 9.17 20.06 -13.12
CA ASP A 244 9.08 20.96 -14.26
C ASP A 244 7.61 21.21 -14.61
N LEU A 245 7.13 22.40 -14.27
CA LEU A 245 5.78 22.85 -14.60
C LEU A 245 5.70 23.50 -16.00
N GLN A 246 6.77 23.62 -16.77
CA GLN A 246 6.64 24.16 -18.13
C GLN A 246 6.20 23.08 -19.11
N LYS A 247 6.60 21.83 -18.84
CA LYS A 247 6.19 20.66 -19.63
C LYS A 247 4.87 20.11 -19.13
N THR A 248 3.93 19.91 -20.05
CA THR A 248 2.61 19.34 -19.78
C THR A 248 2.39 18.15 -20.69
N ILE A 249 1.97 17.04 -20.11
CA ILE A 249 1.66 15.80 -20.81
C ILE A 249 0.17 15.82 -21.16
N GLN A 250 -0.16 15.49 -22.41
CA GLN A 250 -1.56 15.30 -22.81
C GLN A 250 -2.12 14.04 -22.14
N VAL A 251 -3.26 14.19 -21.48
CA VAL A 251 -3.98 13.06 -20.89
C VAL A 251 -4.69 12.31 -22.00
N THR A 252 -4.50 11.00 -22.06
CA THR A 252 -5.07 10.09 -23.06
C THR A 252 -6.15 9.19 -22.45
N ASP A 253 -6.86 8.42 -23.28
CA ASP A 253 -7.83 7.44 -22.79
C ASP A 253 -7.15 6.28 -22.04
N GLU A 254 -5.91 5.94 -22.40
CA GLU A 254 -5.10 4.95 -21.67
C GLU A 254 -4.77 5.42 -20.24
N ASP A 255 -4.55 6.73 -20.06
CA ASP A 255 -4.38 7.31 -18.73
C ASP A 255 -5.67 7.16 -17.90
N GLN A 256 -6.86 7.26 -18.51
CA GLN A 256 -8.12 7.04 -17.81
C GLN A 256 -8.25 5.58 -17.34
N ASN A 257 -7.92 4.61 -18.20
CA ASN A 257 -7.92 3.20 -17.83
C ASN A 257 -6.93 2.92 -16.68
N THR A 258 -5.75 3.51 -16.74
CA THR A 258 -4.74 3.42 -15.68
C THR A 258 -5.26 3.99 -14.36
N PHE A 259 -5.92 5.16 -14.41
CA PHE A 259 -6.55 5.76 -13.24
C PHE A 259 -7.65 4.87 -12.64
N ILE A 260 -8.53 4.31 -13.48
CA ILE A 260 -9.60 3.38 -13.06
C ILE A 260 -8.99 2.16 -12.36
N ASN A 261 -7.92 1.59 -12.90
CA ASN A 261 -7.22 0.46 -12.31
C ASN A 261 -6.64 0.80 -10.91
N PHE A 262 -6.07 2.00 -10.74
CA PHE A 262 -5.61 2.44 -9.42
C PHE A 262 -6.76 2.64 -8.43
N MET A 263 -7.89 3.19 -8.87
CA MET A 263 -9.07 3.35 -8.02
C MET A 263 -9.63 1.98 -7.59
N ALA A 264 -9.75 1.02 -8.51
CA ALA A 264 -10.16 -0.34 -8.19
C ALA A 264 -9.21 -1.02 -7.20
N TRP A 265 -7.90 -0.80 -7.32
CA TRP A 265 -6.92 -1.29 -6.34
C TRP A 265 -7.16 -0.70 -4.94
N ILE A 266 -7.41 0.61 -4.85
CA ILE A 266 -7.70 1.30 -3.59
C ILE A 266 -9.00 0.76 -2.97
N ASP A 267 -10.03 0.53 -3.79
CA ASP A 267 -11.32 0.02 -3.33
C ASP A 267 -11.20 -1.41 -2.81
N ASN A 268 -10.42 -2.26 -3.48
CA ASN A 268 -10.10 -3.61 -3.01
C ASN A 268 -9.35 -3.57 -1.67
N TYR A 269 -8.34 -2.70 -1.54
CA TYR A 269 -7.61 -2.51 -0.29
C TYR A 269 -8.56 -2.06 0.83
N ASN A 270 -9.41 -1.07 0.57
CA ASN A 270 -10.34 -0.52 1.55
C ASN A 270 -11.41 -1.52 1.96
N SER A 271 -11.93 -2.32 1.02
CA SER A 271 -12.89 -3.39 1.29
C SER A 271 -12.30 -4.44 2.23
N TYR A 272 -11.04 -4.83 2.03
CA TYR A 272 -10.34 -5.73 2.96
C TYR A 272 -10.27 -5.15 4.38
N ILE A 273 -9.83 -3.90 4.54
CA ILE A 273 -9.74 -3.26 5.86
C ILE A 273 -11.11 -3.13 6.51
N PHE A 274 -12.14 -2.77 5.72
CA PHE A 274 -13.50 -2.64 6.20
C PHE A 274 -14.06 -3.98 6.69
N ASN A 275 -13.86 -5.06 5.95
CA ASN A 275 -14.29 -6.41 6.35
C ASN A 275 -13.60 -6.87 7.65
N GLU A 276 -12.28 -6.64 7.78
CA GLU A 276 -11.54 -6.91 9.02
C GLU A 276 -12.08 -6.10 10.21
N TRP A 277 -12.47 -4.85 9.96
CA TRP A 277 -13.08 -4.00 10.97
C TRP A 277 -14.44 -4.55 11.41
N GLU A 278 -15.34 -4.87 10.47
CA GLU A 278 -16.66 -5.44 10.77
C GLU A 278 -16.58 -6.77 11.52
N MET A 279 -15.68 -7.67 11.13
CA MET A 279 -15.49 -8.96 11.81
C MET A 279 -15.07 -8.79 13.28
N LYS A 280 -14.35 -7.71 13.61
CA LYS A 280 -13.82 -7.45 14.95
C LYS A 280 -14.71 -6.55 15.79
N THR A 281 -15.66 -5.84 15.18
CA THR A 281 -16.62 -4.99 15.88
C THR A 281 -17.99 -5.63 16.09
N LYS A 282 -18.32 -6.70 15.35
CA LYS A 282 -19.47 -7.54 15.70
C LYS A 282 -19.26 -8.13 17.09
N GLU A 283 -20.17 -7.83 18.01
CA GLU A 283 -20.21 -8.51 19.31
C GLU A 283 -20.30 -10.03 19.09
N PRO A 284 -19.69 -10.87 19.94
CA PRO A 284 -20.15 -12.25 20.01
C PRO A 284 -21.63 -12.19 20.35
N VAL A 285 -22.48 -12.77 19.49
CA VAL A 285 -23.92 -12.92 19.74
C VAL A 285 -24.12 -13.28 21.22
N SER A 286 -24.90 -12.49 21.95
CA SER A 286 -25.09 -12.71 23.38
C SER A 286 -25.61 -14.14 23.60
N LYS A 287 -25.31 -14.75 24.74
CA LYS A 287 -25.90 -16.07 25.06
C LYS A 287 -27.42 -16.01 25.04
N GLU A 288 -27.99 -14.89 25.45
CA GLU A 288 -29.43 -14.62 25.45
C GLU A 288 -30.01 -14.62 24.03
N ASP A 289 -29.30 -14.07 23.05
CA ASP A 289 -29.74 -14.12 21.64
C ASP A 289 -29.57 -15.50 21.00
N LYS A 290 -28.67 -16.36 21.51
CA LYS A 290 -28.57 -17.76 21.09
C LYS A 290 -29.70 -18.61 21.66
N ASP A 291 -30.02 -18.42 22.94
CA ASP A 291 -31.08 -19.15 23.62
C ASP A 291 -32.47 -18.79 23.04
N ILE A 292 -32.70 -17.54 22.62
CA ILE A 292 -33.94 -17.14 21.92
C ILE A 292 -34.08 -17.85 20.57
N VAL A 293 -32.99 -18.02 19.80
CA VAL A 293 -33.03 -18.66 18.48
C VAL A 293 -33.28 -20.17 18.59
N ASP A 294 -32.78 -20.83 19.64
CA ASP A 294 -33.05 -22.24 19.91
C ASP A 294 -34.52 -22.47 20.38
N ASP A 295 -35.12 -21.53 21.11
CA ASP A 295 -36.54 -21.58 21.52
C ASP A 295 -37.54 -21.39 20.35
N PHE A 296 -37.12 -20.82 19.21
CA PHE A 296 -37.96 -20.66 18.01
C PHE A 296 -37.94 -21.86 17.05
N ILE A 297 -37.10 -22.87 17.30
CA ILE A 297 -36.97 -24.05 16.44
C ILE A 297 -37.88 -25.22 16.87
N ASP A 298 -38.43 -25.19 18.10
CA ASP A 298 -39.40 -26.18 18.61
C ASP A 298 -40.87 -25.72 18.46
N VAL A 299 -41.24 -25.25 17.26
CA VAL A 299 -42.66 -25.28 16.86
C VAL A 299 -42.82 -26.48 15.94
N GLU A 300 -42.99 -27.65 16.55
CA GLU A 300 -43.49 -28.84 15.85
C GLU A 300 -44.77 -28.44 15.11
N VAL A 301 -44.67 -28.52 13.79
CA VAL A 301 -45.81 -28.62 12.89
C VAL A 301 -46.48 -29.94 13.23
N ASP A 302 -47.46 -29.90 14.13
CA ASP A 302 -48.44 -30.97 14.24
C ASP A 302 -49.25 -30.98 12.94
N GLU A 303 -48.78 -31.77 11.98
CA GLU A 303 -49.52 -32.18 10.80
C GLU A 303 -50.82 -32.88 11.25
N GLU A 304 -51.95 -32.32 10.82
CA GLU A 304 -53.27 -32.95 10.91
C GLU A 304 -53.21 -34.39 10.39
N VAL A 305 -53.65 -35.31 11.23
CA VAL A 305 -53.87 -36.72 10.89
C VAL A 305 -55.31 -36.91 10.39
N ALA A 306 -55.41 -37.51 9.19
CA ALA A 306 -56.58 -38.12 8.53
C ALA A 306 -57.41 -37.27 7.55
#